data_AF-A0AB35IHD3-F1
#
_entry.id   AF-A0AB35IHD3-F1
#
_cell.length_a   1.000
_cell.length_b   1.000
_cell.length_c   1.000
_cell.angle_alpha   90.00
_cell.angle_beta   90.00
_cell.angle_gamma   90.00
#
_symmetry.space_group_name_H-M   'P 1'
#
loop_
_entity.id
_entity.type
_entity.pdbx_description
1 polymer ?
#
loop_
_entity_poly.entity_id
_entity_poly.type
_entity_poly.pdbx_seq_one_letter_code
_entity_poly.pdbx_strand_id
1 'polypeptide(L)'
;MKKFGNVVLTIVMLCLIMLLCVNLSIKTMSTKAITNAVVVQEASNGIEEVLNQAFPDVSNENIKKVEEAVKNNSALNDVTSDLLDQITAAVANGSDVDTAAIAAQLSKAVDENIPAIEEAIGKKITTEQREQIQSKITDENGALQNKIVSTVEKVQKTTPGTQKFIKTYKTLSDTPTRIICVVGIILTAVLLGLINKSFYKWTLFSGIAAVISGIVVGLFMPLVVSAMEFTIGNRLLGMSIDIPVGSLRLDGAICAGAGIILIVAYIILNKKYATFERHYY
;
A
#
# COMPACT_ATOMS: atom_id res chain seq x y z
N MET A 1 -15.99 -5.84 37.72
CA MET A 1 -15.06 -4.90 37.04
C MET A 1 -13.97 -5.58 36.21
N LYS A 2 -13.24 -6.61 36.70
CA LYS A 2 -12.13 -7.25 35.93
C LYS A 2 -12.52 -7.79 34.53
N LYS A 3 -13.66 -8.50 34.42
CA LYS A 3 -14.14 -9.05 33.13
C LYS A 3 -14.46 -7.94 32.11
N PHE A 4 -15.08 -6.85 32.55
CA PHE A 4 -15.41 -5.70 31.70
C PHE A 4 -14.15 -4.98 31.21
N GLY A 5 -13.18 -4.73 32.09
CA GLY A 5 -11.91 -4.11 31.72
C GLY A 5 -11.12 -4.92 30.69
N ASN A 6 -11.11 -6.25 30.81
CA ASN A 6 -10.47 -7.12 29.81
C ASN A 6 -11.14 -7.01 28.43
N VAL A 7 -12.47 -7.02 28.38
CA VAL A 7 -13.20 -6.91 27.11
C VAL A 7 -12.91 -5.56 26.44
N VAL A 8 -12.99 -4.46 27.20
CA VAL A 8 -12.71 -3.12 26.66
C VAL A 8 -11.29 -3.02 26.12
N LEU A 9 -10.28 -3.47 26.88
CA LEU A 9 -8.88 -3.45 26.42
C LEU A 9 -8.65 -4.36 25.22
N THR A 10 -9.32 -5.51 25.15
CA THR A 10 -9.22 -6.40 23.98
C THR A 10 -9.80 -5.73 22.73
N ILE A 11 -10.92 -5.01 22.86
CA ILE A 11 -11.50 -4.22 21.76
C ILE A 11 -10.57 -3.08 21.34
N VAL A 12 -9.98 -2.35 22.29
CA VAL A 12 -9.00 -1.30 22.00
C VAL A 12 -7.80 -1.87 21.25
N MET A 13 -7.26 -3.01 21.71
CA MET A 13 -6.16 -3.70 21.04
C MET A 13 -6.53 -4.12 19.62
N LEU A 14 -7.72 -4.68 19.44
CA LEU A 14 -8.24 -5.07 18.12
C LEU A 14 -8.24 -3.86 17.17
N CYS A 15 -8.76 -2.71 17.61
CA CYS A 15 -8.75 -1.47 16.84
C CYS A 15 -7.33 -1.00 16.49
N LEU A 16 -6.40 -1.03 17.45
CA LEU A 16 -5.01 -0.62 17.21
C LEU A 16 -4.29 -1.53 16.22
N ILE A 17 -4.54 -2.85 16.29
CA ILE A 17 -3.98 -3.82 15.34
C ILE A 17 -4.54 -3.57 13.94
N MET A 18 -5.86 -3.36 13.80
CA MET A 18 -6.46 -3.06 12.50
C MET A 18 -5.91 -1.76 11.90
N LEU A 19 -5.78 -0.71 12.71
CA LEU A 19 -5.17 0.56 12.27
C LEU A 19 -3.71 0.37 11.85
N LEU A 20 -2.94 -0.45 12.57
CA LEU A 20 -1.56 -0.78 12.21
C LEU A 20 -1.48 -1.51 10.87
N CYS A 21 -2.33 -2.52 10.63
CA CYS A 21 -2.37 -3.21 9.34
C CYS A 21 -2.72 -2.26 8.19
N VAL A 22 -3.68 -1.36 8.38
CA VAL A 22 -4.00 -0.34 7.38
C VAL A 22 -2.81 0.59 7.16
N ASN A 23 -2.11 1.03 8.22
CA ASN A 23 -0.93 1.88 8.10
C ASN A 23 0.20 1.23 7.29
N LEU A 24 0.40 -0.07 7.45
CA LEU A 24 1.42 -0.82 6.73
C LEU A 24 1.05 -1.02 5.26
N SER A 25 -0.24 -1.26 4.97
CA SER A 25 -0.71 -1.59 3.63
C SER A 25 -1.06 -0.37 2.75
N ILE A 26 -1.57 0.72 3.34
CA ILE A 26 -2.22 1.80 2.58
C ILE A 26 -1.30 2.44 1.54
N LYS A 27 -0.04 2.72 1.90
CA LYS A 27 0.93 3.34 0.98
C LYS A 27 1.22 2.42 -0.20
N THR A 28 1.57 1.17 0.06
CA THR A 28 1.86 0.18 -0.99
C THR A 28 0.65 -0.05 -1.91
N MET A 29 -0.56 -0.11 -1.35
CA MET A 29 -1.78 -0.28 -2.13
C MET A 29 -2.05 0.93 -3.03
N SER A 30 -1.98 2.14 -2.48
CA SER A 30 -2.20 3.37 -3.24
C SER A 30 -1.16 3.55 -4.34
N THR A 31 0.12 3.32 -4.04
CA THR A 31 1.21 3.36 -5.02
C THR A 31 0.91 2.39 -6.15
N LYS A 32 0.73 1.10 -5.87
CA LYS A 32 0.51 0.09 -6.92
C LYS A 32 -0.78 0.33 -7.73
N ALA A 33 -1.85 0.80 -7.09
CA ALA A 33 -3.09 1.12 -7.78
C ALA A 33 -2.89 2.23 -8.82
N ILE A 34 -2.19 3.30 -8.45
CA ILE A 34 -1.91 4.43 -9.35
C ILE A 34 -0.86 4.04 -10.40
N THR A 35 0.18 3.30 -10.00
CA THR A 35 1.19 2.80 -10.94
C THR A 35 0.54 1.96 -12.03
N ASN A 36 -0.29 0.98 -11.68
CA ASN A 36 -0.96 0.13 -12.66
C ASN A 36 -1.96 0.89 -13.54
N ALA A 37 -2.80 1.74 -12.94
CA ALA A 37 -3.87 2.41 -13.66
C ALA A 37 -3.38 3.57 -14.53
N VAL A 38 -2.34 4.29 -14.12
CA VAL A 38 -1.90 5.51 -14.81
C VAL A 38 -0.52 5.31 -15.43
N VAL A 39 0.50 5.03 -14.61
CA VAL A 39 1.90 5.06 -15.06
C VAL A 39 2.19 3.93 -16.05
N VAL A 40 1.82 2.69 -15.71
CA VAL A 40 2.02 1.51 -16.55
C VAL A 40 1.19 1.60 -17.82
N GLN A 41 -0.07 2.05 -17.73
CA GLN A 41 -0.94 2.18 -18.90
C GLN A 41 -0.39 3.21 -19.89
N GLU A 42 -0.07 4.42 -19.45
CA GLU A 42 0.44 5.48 -20.32
C GLU A 42 1.84 5.14 -20.86
N ALA A 43 2.72 4.57 -20.03
CA ALA A 43 4.04 4.16 -20.47
C ALA A 43 3.97 3.02 -21.51
N SER A 44 3.13 2.01 -21.27
CA SER A 44 2.96 0.89 -22.21
C SER A 44 2.37 1.36 -23.53
N ASN A 45 1.37 2.25 -23.51
CA ASN A 45 0.80 2.83 -24.74
C ASN A 45 1.87 3.62 -25.53
N GLY A 46 2.66 4.45 -24.85
CA GLY A 46 3.73 5.21 -25.50
C GLY A 46 4.79 4.31 -26.13
N ILE A 47 5.17 3.23 -25.44
CA ILE A 47 6.09 2.21 -25.96
C ILE A 47 5.47 1.47 -27.14
N GLU A 48 4.23 1.00 -27.01
CA GLU A 48 3.50 0.28 -28.05
C GLU A 48 3.38 1.10 -29.34
N GLU A 49 3.08 2.40 -29.26
CA GLU A 49 3.02 3.27 -30.43
C GLU A 49 4.36 3.33 -31.17
N VAL A 50 5.47 3.46 -30.44
CA VAL A 50 6.81 3.50 -31.05
C VAL A 50 7.17 2.13 -31.63
N LEU A 51 6.85 1.04 -30.92
CA LEU A 51 7.11 -0.32 -31.38
C LEU A 51 6.29 -0.66 -32.63
N ASN A 52 5.01 -0.29 -32.69
CA ASN A 52 4.17 -0.52 -33.87
C ASN A 52 4.65 0.27 -35.10
N GLN A 53 5.23 1.45 -34.90
CA GLN A 53 5.84 2.23 -35.98
C GLN A 53 7.18 1.66 -36.43
N ALA A 54 8.01 1.22 -35.49
CA ALA A 54 9.35 0.71 -35.76
C ALA A 54 9.37 -0.75 -36.26
N PHE A 55 8.46 -1.56 -35.74
CA PHE A 55 8.41 -3.01 -35.89
C PHE A 55 6.96 -3.49 -36.07
N PRO A 56 6.36 -3.27 -37.26
CA PRO A 56 4.96 -3.61 -37.51
C PRO A 56 4.65 -5.12 -37.45
N ASP A 57 5.68 -5.95 -37.35
CA ASP A 57 5.63 -7.40 -37.20
C ASP A 57 5.64 -7.89 -35.75
N VAL A 58 5.73 -7.00 -34.76
CA VAL A 58 5.61 -7.37 -33.34
C VAL A 58 4.20 -7.90 -33.09
N SER A 59 4.12 -9.13 -32.58
CA SER A 59 2.84 -9.76 -32.26
C SER A 59 2.19 -9.12 -31.03
N ASN A 60 0.87 -9.17 -30.94
CA ASN A 60 0.14 -8.76 -29.74
C ASN A 60 0.58 -9.52 -28.48
N GLU A 61 1.13 -10.74 -28.63
CA GLU A 61 1.69 -11.49 -27.50
C GLU A 61 2.96 -10.83 -26.96
N ASN A 62 3.83 -10.34 -27.84
CA ASN A 62 5.03 -9.63 -27.44
C ASN A 62 4.71 -8.25 -26.85
N ILE A 63 3.68 -7.55 -27.37
CA ILE A 63 3.18 -6.32 -26.75
C ILE A 63 2.67 -6.56 -25.33
N LYS A 64 1.98 -7.67 -25.07
CA LYS A 64 1.60 -8.04 -23.69
C LYS A 64 2.80 -8.29 -22.78
N LYS A 65 3.86 -8.93 -23.30
CA LYS A 65 5.11 -9.12 -22.53
C LYS A 65 5.79 -7.78 -22.23
N VAL A 66 5.67 -6.79 -23.12
CA VAL A 66 6.11 -5.41 -22.87
C VAL A 66 5.30 -4.78 -21.72
N GLU A 67 3.97 -4.88 -21.76
CA GLU A 67 3.12 -4.39 -20.67
C GLU A 67 3.48 -5.05 -19.33
N GLU A 68 3.72 -6.37 -19.32
CA GLU A 68 4.16 -7.10 -18.12
C GLU A 68 5.55 -6.67 -17.63
N ALA A 69 6.49 -6.42 -18.54
CA ALA A 69 7.82 -5.90 -18.19
C ALA A 69 7.73 -4.53 -17.53
N VAL A 70 6.95 -3.61 -18.13
CA VAL A 70 6.66 -2.28 -17.56
C VAL A 70 5.98 -2.41 -16.20
N LYS A 71 4.94 -3.25 -16.09
CA LYS A 71 4.19 -3.45 -14.85
C LYS A 71 5.04 -3.96 -13.68
N ASN A 72 6.00 -4.83 -13.97
CA ASN A 72 6.86 -5.44 -12.94
C ASN A 72 8.07 -4.57 -12.58
N ASN A 73 8.23 -3.40 -13.20
CA ASN A 73 9.31 -2.49 -12.90
C ASN A 73 9.10 -1.80 -11.54
N SER A 74 10.01 -2.06 -10.59
CA SER A 74 9.97 -1.46 -9.25
C SER A 74 10.19 0.06 -9.27
N ALA A 75 11.00 0.58 -10.20
CA ALA A 75 11.29 2.01 -10.29
C ALA A 75 10.02 2.82 -10.59
N LEU A 76 9.06 2.28 -11.35
CA LEU A 76 7.77 2.96 -11.57
C LEU A 76 6.92 3.05 -10.30
N ASN A 77 7.02 2.06 -9.41
CA ASN A 77 6.38 2.14 -8.10
C ASN A 77 7.06 3.21 -7.24
N ASP A 78 8.38 3.34 -7.30
CA ASP A 78 9.13 4.34 -6.55
C ASP A 78 8.79 5.76 -7.01
N VAL A 79 8.77 6.02 -8.33
CA VAL A 79 8.32 7.29 -8.92
C VAL A 79 6.90 7.65 -8.44
N THR A 80 6.00 6.67 -8.47
CA THR A 80 4.61 6.88 -8.03
C THR A 80 4.51 7.15 -6.54
N SER A 81 5.33 6.46 -5.72
CA SER A 81 5.42 6.66 -4.29
C SER A 81 5.90 8.07 -3.95
N ASP A 82 6.96 8.53 -4.61
CA ASP A 82 7.51 9.88 -4.43
C ASP A 82 6.48 10.95 -4.84
N LEU A 83 5.81 10.76 -5.97
CA LEU A 83 4.73 11.64 -6.41
C LEU A 83 3.60 11.73 -5.36
N LEU A 84 3.18 10.59 -4.80
CA LEU A 84 2.16 10.54 -3.75
C LEU A 84 2.59 11.28 -2.49
N ASP A 85 3.85 11.10 -2.06
CA ASP A 85 4.40 11.78 -0.90
C ASP A 85 4.44 13.30 -1.12
N GLN A 86 4.89 13.75 -2.29
CA GLN A 86 4.94 15.18 -2.64
C GLN A 86 3.56 15.81 -2.72
N ILE A 87 2.58 15.17 -3.39
CA ILE A 87 1.19 15.63 -3.43
C ILE A 87 0.61 15.72 -2.02
N THR A 88 0.90 14.72 -1.18
CA THR A 88 0.41 14.68 0.20
C THR A 88 1.04 15.79 1.04
N ALA A 89 2.33 16.07 0.86
CA ALA A 89 3.03 17.18 1.50
C ALA A 89 2.48 18.54 1.04
N ALA A 90 2.23 18.69 -0.26
CA ALA A 90 1.67 19.89 -0.85
C ALA A 90 0.30 20.24 -0.26
N VAL A 91 -0.61 19.27 -0.20
CA VAL A 91 -1.96 19.48 0.35
C VAL A 91 -1.94 19.66 1.87
N ALA A 92 -1.04 18.98 2.58
CA ALA A 92 -1.00 19.06 4.04
C ALA A 92 -0.35 20.35 4.55
N ASN A 93 0.76 20.76 3.94
CA ASN A 93 1.66 21.78 4.46
C ASN A 93 1.89 22.95 3.48
N GLY A 94 1.30 22.93 2.28
CA GLY A 94 1.47 23.98 1.28
C GLY A 94 2.81 23.92 0.52
N SER A 95 3.49 22.77 0.54
CA SER A 95 4.70 22.55 -0.25
C SER A 95 4.39 22.51 -1.75
N ASP A 96 5.38 22.81 -2.59
CA ASP A 96 5.26 22.58 -4.03
C ASP A 96 5.62 21.13 -4.40
N VAL A 97 5.06 20.66 -5.51
CA VAL A 97 5.41 19.37 -6.10
C VAL A 97 6.48 19.64 -7.15
N ASP A 98 7.62 18.97 -7.02
CA ASP A 98 8.73 19.05 -7.97
C ASP A 98 8.46 18.14 -9.17
N THR A 99 7.63 18.63 -10.08
CA THR A 99 7.24 17.90 -11.29
C THR A 99 8.41 17.62 -12.21
N ALA A 100 9.47 18.44 -12.17
CA ALA A 100 10.69 18.23 -12.94
C ALA A 100 11.49 17.04 -12.40
N ALA A 101 11.64 16.93 -11.07
CA ALA A 101 12.27 15.76 -10.46
C ALA A 101 11.46 14.47 -10.74
N ILE A 102 10.12 14.53 -10.65
CA ILE A 102 9.26 13.38 -10.98
C ILE A 102 9.43 12.96 -12.45
N ALA A 103 9.49 13.92 -13.38
CA ALA A 103 9.72 13.63 -14.79
C ALA A 103 11.09 12.96 -15.01
N ALA A 104 12.15 13.46 -14.38
CA ALA A 104 13.49 12.86 -14.47
C ALA A 104 13.55 11.44 -13.90
N GLN A 105 12.92 11.20 -12.74
CA GLN A 105 12.83 9.84 -12.17
C GLN A 105 12.02 8.90 -13.07
N LEU A 106 10.94 9.40 -13.67
CA LEU A 106 10.13 8.64 -14.62
C LEU A 106 10.92 8.29 -15.88
N SER A 107 11.68 9.22 -16.46
CA SER A 107 12.54 8.95 -17.63
C SER A 107 13.55 7.86 -17.31
N LYS A 108 14.17 7.94 -16.11
CA LYS A 108 15.09 6.90 -15.64
C LYS A 108 14.40 5.54 -15.49
N ALA A 109 13.19 5.50 -14.93
CA ALA A 109 12.44 4.26 -14.75
C ALA A 109 12.04 3.62 -16.10
N VAL A 110 11.67 4.44 -17.09
CA VAL A 110 11.42 3.99 -18.47
C VAL A 110 12.71 3.42 -19.08
N ASP A 111 13.84 4.11 -18.90
CA ASP A 111 15.15 3.67 -19.41
C ASP A 111 15.63 2.37 -18.80
N GLU A 112 15.45 2.19 -17.50
CA GLU A 112 15.74 0.95 -16.78
C GLU A 112 14.87 -0.22 -17.27
N ASN A 113 13.73 0.08 -17.91
CA ASN A 113 12.82 -0.92 -18.46
C ASN A 113 13.16 -1.35 -19.90
N ILE A 114 13.91 -0.54 -20.65
CA ILE A 114 14.26 -0.82 -22.06
C ILE A 114 14.85 -2.22 -22.26
N PRO A 115 15.82 -2.70 -21.44
CA PRO A 115 16.36 -4.05 -21.63
C PRO A 115 15.31 -5.17 -21.52
N ALA A 116 14.35 -5.04 -20.59
CA ALA A 116 13.27 -6.01 -20.43
C ALA A 116 12.28 -5.95 -21.61
N ILE A 117 12.08 -4.77 -22.19
CA ILE A 117 11.27 -4.58 -23.40
C ILE A 117 11.97 -5.22 -24.60
N GLU A 118 13.28 -5.00 -24.77
CA GLU A 118 14.09 -5.62 -25.83
C GLU A 118 14.04 -7.16 -25.76
N GLU A 119 14.13 -7.71 -24.54
CA GLU A 119 13.98 -9.14 -24.29
C GLU A 119 12.57 -9.65 -24.66
N ALA A 120 11.53 -8.89 -24.29
CA ALA A 120 10.14 -9.24 -24.57
C ALA A 120 9.81 -9.29 -26.07
N ILE A 121 10.38 -8.38 -26.87
CA ILE A 121 10.14 -8.30 -28.32
C ILE A 121 11.19 -9.06 -29.15
N GLY A 122 12.30 -9.47 -28.54
CA GLY A 122 13.42 -10.12 -29.22
C GLY A 122 14.16 -9.21 -30.22
N LYS A 123 14.05 -7.89 -30.05
CA LYS A 123 14.64 -6.86 -30.93
C LYS A 123 15.30 -5.78 -30.08
N LYS A 124 16.37 -5.19 -30.61
CA LYS A 124 17.04 -4.05 -29.98
C LYS A 124 16.29 -2.76 -30.30
N ILE A 125 16.14 -1.92 -29.27
CA ILE A 125 15.59 -0.57 -29.39
C ILE A 125 16.75 0.38 -29.72
N THR A 126 16.62 1.15 -30.80
CA THR A 126 17.65 2.13 -31.18
C THR A 126 17.61 3.35 -30.27
N THR A 127 18.67 4.16 -30.29
CA THR A 127 18.73 5.42 -29.54
C THR A 127 17.59 6.36 -29.94
N GLU A 128 17.28 6.46 -31.24
CA GLU A 128 16.17 7.30 -31.73
C GLU A 128 14.82 6.80 -31.23
N GLN A 129 14.59 5.49 -31.19
CA GLN A 129 13.36 4.90 -30.65
C GLN A 129 13.26 5.14 -29.15
N ARG A 130 14.38 5.06 -28.43
CA ARG A 130 14.45 5.38 -27.00
C ARG A 130 14.07 6.84 -26.74
N GLU A 131 14.59 7.78 -27.52
CA GLU A 131 14.24 9.20 -27.43
C GLU A 131 12.75 9.44 -27.78
N GLN A 132 12.19 8.69 -28.73
CA GLN A 132 10.76 8.75 -29.03
C GLN A 132 9.89 8.21 -27.89
N ILE A 133 10.31 7.13 -27.25
CA ILE A 133 9.62 6.59 -26.06
C ILE A 133 9.68 7.61 -24.93
N GLN A 134 10.87 8.17 -24.65
CA GLN A 134 11.02 9.21 -23.63
C GLN A 134 10.16 10.43 -23.93
N SER A 135 10.20 10.97 -25.15
CA SER A 135 9.45 12.17 -25.49
C SER A 135 7.93 11.99 -25.38
N LYS A 136 7.40 10.82 -25.77
CA LYS A 136 5.97 10.53 -25.64
C LYS A 136 5.49 10.40 -24.19
N ILE A 137 6.36 9.94 -23.29
CA ILE A 137 5.99 9.61 -21.91
C ILE A 137 6.36 10.76 -20.95
N THR A 138 7.55 11.33 -21.10
CA THR A 138 8.20 12.16 -20.07
C THR A 138 8.54 13.59 -20.46
N ASP A 139 8.33 14.01 -21.72
CA ASP A 139 8.50 15.43 -22.08
C ASP A 139 7.35 16.28 -21.52
N GLU A 140 7.55 17.60 -21.46
CA GLU A 140 6.56 18.56 -20.95
C GLU A 140 5.17 18.45 -21.62
N ASN A 141 5.14 17.96 -22.87
CA ASN A 141 3.90 17.70 -23.62
C ASN A 141 3.51 16.21 -23.67
N GLY A 142 4.30 15.33 -23.07
CA GLY A 142 4.06 13.90 -22.96
C GLY A 142 2.77 13.59 -22.22
N ALA A 143 2.12 12.49 -22.60
CA ALA A 143 0.79 12.14 -22.09
C ALA A 143 0.80 11.93 -20.57
N LEU A 144 1.83 11.25 -20.06
CA LEU A 144 1.93 10.93 -18.64
C LEU A 144 2.31 12.16 -17.80
N GLN A 145 3.26 13.00 -18.24
CA GLN A 145 3.59 14.23 -17.53
C GLN A 145 2.38 15.18 -17.45
N ASN A 146 1.65 15.39 -18.55
CA ASN A 146 0.43 16.19 -18.55
C ASN A 146 -0.64 15.64 -17.60
N LYS A 147 -0.78 14.30 -17.53
CA LYS A 147 -1.71 13.65 -16.61
C LYS A 147 -1.28 13.81 -15.16
N ILE A 148 0.03 13.74 -14.87
CA ILE A 148 0.59 14.00 -13.54
C ILE A 148 0.37 15.46 -13.14
N VAL A 149 0.79 16.43 -13.96
CA VAL A 149 0.66 17.87 -13.68
C VAL A 149 -0.79 18.27 -13.47
N SER A 150 -1.70 17.83 -14.36
CA SER A 150 -3.12 18.12 -14.22
C SER A 150 -3.74 17.48 -12.97
N THR A 151 -3.27 16.30 -12.56
CA THR A 151 -3.71 15.65 -11.32
C THR A 151 -3.20 16.41 -10.10
N VAL A 152 -1.93 16.80 -10.09
CA VAL A 152 -1.33 17.64 -9.04
C VAL A 152 -2.11 18.94 -8.88
N GLU A 153 -2.35 19.65 -9.98
CA GLU A 153 -3.11 20.90 -9.95
C GLU A 153 -4.54 20.73 -9.45
N LYS A 154 -5.24 19.70 -9.95
CA LYS A 154 -6.61 19.38 -9.50
C LYS A 154 -6.64 19.08 -8.01
N VAL A 155 -5.65 18.38 -7.48
CA VAL A 155 -5.55 18.00 -6.08
C VAL A 155 -5.15 19.19 -5.18
N GLN A 156 -4.27 20.06 -5.65
CA GLN A 156 -3.89 21.29 -4.93
C GLN A 156 -5.04 22.32 -4.89
N LYS A 157 -5.78 22.49 -5.99
CA LYS A 157 -6.89 23.46 -6.13
C LYS A 157 -8.26 22.92 -5.66
N THR A 158 -8.26 21.83 -4.90
CA THR A 158 -9.45 20.99 -4.73
C THR A 158 -10.34 21.37 -3.53
N THR A 159 -11.56 20.80 -3.48
CA THR A 159 -12.54 21.00 -2.40
C THR A 159 -12.04 20.54 -1.00
N PRO A 160 -12.60 21.10 0.10
CA PRO A 160 -12.23 20.73 1.47
C PRO A 160 -12.37 19.23 1.78
N GLY A 161 -13.29 18.53 1.12
CA GLY A 161 -13.53 17.10 1.32
C GLY A 161 -12.32 16.24 0.92
N THR A 162 -11.73 16.51 -0.23
CA THR A 162 -10.54 15.78 -0.71
C THR A 162 -9.28 16.21 0.06
N GLN A 163 -9.16 17.49 0.47
CA GLN A 163 -8.07 17.91 1.35
C GLN A 163 -8.09 17.11 2.67
N LYS A 164 -9.29 16.90 3.24
CA LYS A 164 -9.46 16.05 4.42
C LYS A 164 -9.10 14.59 4.15
N PHE A 165 -9.47 14.06 2.99
CA PHE A 165 -9.07 12.71 2.56
C PHE A 165 -7.55 12.55 2.49
N ILE A 166 -6.85 13.49 1.86
CA ILE A 166 -5.38 13.45 1.72
C ILE A 166 -4.68 13.63 3.08
N LYS A 167 -5.18 14.51 3.95
CA LYS A 167 -4.67 14.62 5.33
C LYS A 167 -4.90 13.34 6.14
N THR A 168 -6.02 12.64 5.91
CA THR A 168 -6.29 11.34 6.52
C THR A 168 -5.35 10.28 5.97
N TYR A 169 -5.13 10.23 4.66
CA TYR A 169 -4.13 9.37 4.03
C TYR A 169 -2.73 9.62 4.60
N LYS A 170 -2.29 10.88 4.70
CA LYS A 170 -1.02 11.26 5.34
C LYS A 170 -0.93 10.65 6.73
N THR A 171 -1.91 10.94 7.58
CA THR A 171 -1.96 10.44 8.96
C THR A 171 -1.94 8.92 9.01
N LEU A 172 -2.70 8.25 8.14
CA LEU A 172 -2.78 6.80 8.10
C LEU A 172 -1.50 6.14 7.58
N SER A 173 -0.73 6.78 6.69
CA SER A 173 0.51 6.23 6.13
C SER A 173 1.77 6.63 6.91
N ASP A 174 1.66 7.59 7.84
CA ASP A 174 2.82 8.19 8.50
C ASP A 174 3.47 7.28 9.56
N THR A 175 4.77 7.50 9.78
CA THR A 175 5.59 6.76 10.74
C THR A 175 5.18 6.99 12.21
N PRO A 176 4.84 8.21 12.67
CA PRO A 176 4.37 8.46 14.02
C PRO A 176 3.09 7.69 14.35
N THR A 177 2.15 7.58 13.41
CA THR A 177 0.92 6.78 13.59
C THR A 177 1.25 5.31 13.82
N ARG A 178 2.21 4.77 13.07
CA ARG A 178 2.75 3.42 13.29
C ARG A 178 3.28 3.25 14.71
N ILE A 179 4.12 4.18 15.17
CA ILE A 179 4.72 4.16 16.51
C ILE A 179 3.63 4.22 17.58
N ILE A 180 2.65 5.11 17.45
CA ILE A 180 1.52 5.24 18.38
C ILE A 180 0.74 3.93 18.46
N CYS A 181 0.48 3.28 17.32
CA CYS A 181 -0.22 1.98 17.31
C CYS A 181 0.59 0.90 18.03
N VAL A 182 1.89 0.77 17.73
CA VAL A 182 2.78 -0.23 18.36
C VAL A 182 2.87 0.00 19.87
N VAL A 183 3.11 1.24 20.31
CA VAL A 183 3.17 1.59 21.73
C VAL A 183 1.83 1.34 22.41
N GLY A 184 0.72 1.71 21.76
CA GLY A 184 -0.62 1.46 22.26
C GLY A 184 -0.93 -0.03 22.45
N ILE A 185 -0.50 -0.89 21.52
CA ILE A 185 -0.66 -2.34 21.62
C ILE A 185 0.13 -2.87 22.83
N ILE A 186 1.39 -2.45 22.99
CA ILE A 186 2.24 -2.86 24.12
C ILE A 186 1.62 -2.42 25.45
N LEU A 187 1.19 -1.16 25.57
CA LEU A 187 0.55 -0.65 26.79
C LEU A 187 -0.72 -1.43 27.11
N THR A 188 -1.55 -1.73 26.11
CA THR A 188 -2.78 -2.50 26.29
C THR A 188 -2.48 -3.93 26.74
N ALA A 189 -1.43 -4.56 26.21
CA ALA A 189 -0.97 -5.89 26.64
C ALA A 189 -0.50 -5.90 28.10
N VAL A 190 0.28 -4.90 28.51
CA VAL A 190 0.75 -4.74 29.90
C VAL A 190 -0.43 -4.55 30.85
N LEU A 191 -1.39 -3.68 30.51
CA LEU A 191 -2.61 -3.46 31.31
C LEU A 191 -3.44 -4.74 31.46
N LEU A 192 -3.56 -5.54 30.39
CA LEU A 192 -4.21 -6.85 30.43
C LEU A 192 -3.50 -7.82 31.40
N GLY A 193 -2.17 -7.80 31.44
CA GLY A 193 -1.39 -8.59 32.40
C GLY A 193 -1.64 -8.18 33.85
N LEU A 194 -1.64 -6.87 34.11
CA LEU A 194 -1.85 -6.29 35.45
C LEU A 194 -3.26 -6.59 35.99
N ILE A 195 -4.31 -6.42 35.19
CA ILE A 195 -5.71 -6.66 35.61
C ILE A 195 -5.93 -8.13 35.96
N ASN A 196 -5.32 -9.03 35.18
CA ASN A 196 -5.49 -10.46 35.34
C ASN A 196 -4.60 -11.08 36.43
N LYS A 197 -3.68 -10.29 37.03
CA LYS A 197 -2.70 -10.75 38.03
C LYS A 197 -1.97 -12.04 37.61
N SER A 198 -1.79 -12.24 36.31
CA SER A 198 -1.19 -13.44 35.74
C SER A 198 -0.31 -13.02 34.58
N PHE A 199 0.95 -13.45 34.63
CA PHE A 199 1.98 -13.11 33.64
C PHE A 199 1.72 -13.69 32.25
N TYR A 200 0.77 -14.62 32.09
CA TYR A 200 0.50 -15.28 30.82
C TYR A 200 -0.92 -15.05 30.28
N LYS A 201 -1.89 -14.56 31.08
CA LYS A 201 -3.26 -14.31 30.59
C LYS A 201 -3.35 -13.20 29.53
N TRP A 202 -2.40 -12.27 29.49
CA TRP A 202 -2.37 -11.23 28.46
C TRP A 202 -2.14 -11.82 27.06
N THR A 203 -1.37 -12.91 26.94
CA THR A 203 -1.10 -13.54 25.63
C THR A 203 -2.37 -14.15 25.03
N LEU A 204 -3.31 -14.64 25.86
CA LEU A 204 -4.60 -15.12 25.39
C LEU A 204 -5.44 -13.98 24.79
N PHE A 205 -5.63 -12.88 25.52
CA PHE A 205 -6.43 -11.76 25.05
C PHE A 205 -5.81 -11.07 23.83
N SER A 206 -4.49 -10.89 23.83
CA SER A 206 -3.75 -10.37 22.68
C SER A 206 -3.81 -11.31 21.49
N GLY A 207 -3.73 -12.62 21.72
CA GLY A 207 -3.88 -13.63 20.68
C GLY A 207 -5.27 -13.61 20.04
N ILE A 208 -6.33 -13.56 20.85
CA ILE A 208 -7.72 -13.44 20.34
C ILE A 208 -7.89 -12.15 19.54
N ALA A 209 -7.41 -11.01 20.05
CA ALA A 209 -7.48 -9.73 19.33
C ALA A 209 -6.75 -9.82 17.98
N ALA A 210 -5.54 -10.39 17.94
CA ALA A 210 -4.76 -10.55 16.72
C ALA A 210 -5.41 -11.50 15.71
N VAL A 211 -6.00 -12.62 16.15
CA VAL A 211 -6.75 -13.52 15.25
C VAL A 211 -7.96 -12.81 14.64
N ILE A 212 -8.77 -12.15 15.47
CA ILE A 212 -9.97 -11.45 14.98
C ILE A 212 -9.58 -10.32 14.05
N SER A 213 -8.61 -9.48 14.42
CA SER A 213 -8.11 -8.41 13.55
C SER A 213 -7.54 -8.96 12.25
N GLY A 214 -6.80 -10.06 12.29
CA GLY A 214 -6.24 -10.71 11.09
C GLY A 214 -7.33 -11.21 10.14
N ILE A 215 -8.42 -11.78 10.67
CA ILE A 215 -9.59 -12.19 9.88
C ILE A 215 -10.29 -10.98 9.27
N VAL A 216 -10.55 -9.93 10.07
CA VAL A 216 -11.23 -8.72 9.60
C VAL A 216 -10.42 -8.02 8.52
N VAL A 217 -9.13 -7.81 8.75
CA VAL A 217 -8.22 -7.16 7.80
C VAL A 217 -7.98 -8.02 6.57
N GLY A 218 -7.78 -9.33 6.73
CA GLY A 218 -7.43 -10.22 5.62
C GLY A 218 -8.61 -10.58 4.72
N LEU A 219 -9.83 -10.65 5.25
CA LEU A 219 -11.02 -11.09 4.50
C LEU A 219 -12.01 -9.97 4.22
N PHE A 220 -12.31 -9.13 5.22
CA PHE A 220 -13.39 -8.14 5.10
C PHE A 220 -12.92 -6.80 4.55
N MET A 221 -11.76 -6.28 4.98
CA MET A 221 -11.23 -5.01 4.46
C MET A 221 -11.02 -5.01 2.93
N PRO A 222 -10.53 -6.09 2.29
CA PRO A 222 -10.48 -6.17 0.85
C PRO A 222 -11.83 -5.94 0.17
N LEU A 223 -12.93 -6.46 0.72
CA LEU A 223 -14.27 -6.26 0.17
C LEU A 223 -14.69 -4.79 0.25
N VAL A 224 -14.34 -4.10 1.35
CA VAL A 224 -14.60 -2.67 1.52
C VAL A 224 -13.79 -1.86 0.51
N VAL A 225 -12.51 -2.21 0.31
CA VAL A 225 -11.65 -1.55 -0.69
C VAL A 225 -12.22 -1.72 -2.09
N SER A 226 -12.65 -2.93 -2.47
CA SER A 226 -13.25 -3.17 -3.79
C SER A 226 -14.57 -2.43 -3.99
N ALA A 227 -15.37 -2.23 -2.95
CA ALA A 227 -16.54 -1.35 -3.04
C ALA A 227 -16.16 0.13 -3.23
N MET A 228 -15.01 0.56 -2.70
CA MET A 228 -14.52 1.92 -2.82
C MET A 228 -13.79 2.21 -4.14
N GLU A 229 -13.26 1.18 -4.83
CA GLU A 229 -12.57 1.30 -6.13
C GLU A 229 -13.36 2.15 -7.13
N PHE A 230 -14.65 1.87 -7.30
CA PHE A 230 -15.52 2.63 -8.19
C PHE A 230 -15.66 4.10 -7.78
N THR A 231 -15.71 4.37 -6.48
CA THR A 231 -15.88 5.74 -5.97
C THR A 231 -14.59 6.54 -6.06
N ILE A 232 -13.45 5.93 -5.72
CA ILE A 232 -12.12 6.56 -5.75
C ILE A 232 -11.70 6.80 -7.19
N GLY A 233 -11.79 5.78 -8.04
CA GLY A 233 -11.41 5.88 -9.44
C GLY A 233 -12.19 6.97 -10.17
N ASN A 234 -13.51 6.93 -10.06
CA ASN A 234 -14.35 7.82 -10.83
C ASN A 234 -14.32 9.27 -10.31
N ARG A 235 -14.09 9.49 -9.00
CA ARG A 235 -14.04 10.85 -8.41
C ARG A 235 -12.67 11.50 -8.43
N LEU A 236 -11.58 10.73 -8.31
CA LEU A 236 -10.23 11.30 -8.19
C LEU A 236 -9.45 11.22 -9.50
N LEU A 237 -9.52 10.10 -10.22
CA LEU A 237 -8.76 9.89 -11.44
C LEU A 237 -9.62 9.94 -12.71
N GLY A 238 -10.94 9.98 -12.58
CA GLY A 238 -11.88 9.96 -13.72
C GLY A 238 -11.84 8.64 -14.51
N MET A 239 -11.36 7.56 -13.88
CA MET A 239 -11.20 6.25 -14.51
C MET A 239 -11.45 5.12 -13.51
N SER A 240 -11.75 3.91 -13.98
CA SER A 240 -11.80 2.74 -13.09
C SER A 240 -10.39 2.36 -12.66
N ILE A 241 -10.20 2.11 -11.36
CA ILE A 241 -8.92 1.69 -10.79
C ILE A 241 -9.13 0.34 -10.12
N ASP A 242 -8.26 -0.62 -10.40
CA ASP A 242 -8.13 -1.85 -9.62
C ASP A 242 -7.13 -1.61 -8.47
N ILE A 243 -7.57 -1.74 -7.23
CA ILE A 243 -6.71 -1.52 -6.05
C ILE A 243 -6.18 -2.88 -5.58
N PRO A 244 -4.86 -3.14 -5.69
CA PRO A 244 -4.31 -4.43 -5.30
C PRO A 244 -4.32 -4.60 -3.77
N VAL A 245 -5.30 -5.36 -3.27
CA VAL A 245 -5.50 -5.69 -1.84
C VAL A 245 -4.55 -6.76 -1.29
N GLY A 246 -3.55 -7.19 -2.07
CA GLY A 246 -2.62 -8.26 -1.70
C GLY A 246 -1.88 -7.99 -0.38
N SER A 247 -1.47 -6.74 -0.14
CA SER A 247 -0.79 -6.34 1.10
C SER A 247 -1.68 -6.52 2.33
N LEU A 248 -2.97 -6.16 2.27
CA LEU A 248 -3.91 -6.36 3.38
C LEU A 248 -4.12 -7.85 3.70
N ARG A 249 -4.21 -8.69 2.65
CA ARG A 249 -4.35 -10.14 2.83
C ARG A 249 -3.11 -10.73 3.53
N LEU A 250 -1.92 -10.28 3.13
CA LEU A 250 -0.66 -10.70 3.75
C LEU A 250 -0.56 -10.23 5.20
N ASP A 251 -0.80 -8.94 5.46
CA ASP A 251 -0.77 -8.37 6.82
C ASP A 251 -1.79 -9.04 7.74
N GLY A 252 -3.00 -9.30 7.23
CA GLY A 252 -4.05 -10.04 7.93
C GLY A 252 -3.65 -11.47 8.26
N ALA A 253 -3.01 -12.18 7.31
CA ALA A 253 -2.52 -13.54 7.52
C ALA A 253 -1.39 -13.60 8.55
N ILE A 254 -0.42 -12.68 8.49
CA ILE A 254 0.67 -12.56 9.46
C ILE A 254 0.08 -12.30 10.86
N CYS A 255 -0.86 -11.37 10.97
CA CYS A 255 -1.53 -11.05 12.22
C CYS A 255 -2.31 -12.24 12.81
N ALA A 256 -3.06 -12.96 11.98
CA ALA A 256 -3.78 -14.16 12.41
C ALA A 256 -2.83 -15.26 12.87
N GLY A 257 -1.74 -15.50 12.12
CA GLY A 257 -0.69 -16.46 12.49
C GLY A 257 -0.01 -16.12 13.82
N ALA A 258 0.37 -14.85 14.02
CA ALA A 258 0.92 -14.37 15.29
C ALA A 258 -0.07 -14.56 16.45
N GLY A 259 -1.36 -14.29 16.20
CA GLY A 259 -2.42 -14.51 17.19
C GLY A 259 -2.56 -15.98 17.61
N ILE A 260 -2.51 -16.91 16.66
CA ILE A 260 -2.54 -18.35 16.94
C ILE A 260 -1.33 -18.76 17.80
N ILE A 261 -0.12 -18.29 17.46
CA ILE A 261 1.11 -18.57 18.23
C ILE A 261 0.97 -18.09 19.68
N LEU A 262 0.41 -16.89 19.89
CA LEU A 262 0.18 -16.34 21.24
C LEU A 262 -0.82 -17.17 22.05
N ILE A 263 -1.88 -17.69 21.40
CA ILE A 263 -2.87 -18.57 22.03
C ILE A 263 -2.22 -19.92 22.40
N VAL A 264 -1.41 -20.49 21.51
CA VAL A 264 -0.69 -21.75 21.80
C VAL A 264 0.29 -21.54 22.97
N ALA A 265 1.02 -20.43 22.99
CA ALA A 265 1.90 -20.07 24.10
C ALA A 265 1.13 -19.97 25.42
N TYR A 266 -0.07 -19.37 25.41
CA TYR A 266 -0.96 -19.34 26.58
C TYR A 266 -1.30 -20.76 27.07
N ILE A 267 -1.69 -21.66 26.17
CA ILE A 267 -2.08 -23.03 26.52
C ILE A 267 -0.91 -23.77 27.20
N ILE A 268 0.30 -23.66 26.65
CA ILE A 268 1.51 -24.29 27.19
C ILE A 268 1.87 -23.71 28.57
N LEU A 269 1.86 -22.38 28.70
CA LEU A 269 2.20 -21.70 29.95
C LEU A 269 1.16 -21.99 31.03
N ASN A 270 -0.12 -21.96 30.70
CA ASN A 270 -1.19 -22.31 31.63
C ASN A 270 -1.05 -23.76 32.11
N LYS A 271 -0.72 -24.71 31.23
CA LYS A 271 -0.50 -26.12 31.62
C LYS A 271 0.72 -26.30 32.53
N LYS A 272 1.82 -25.56 32.30
CA LYS A 272 3.07 -25.67 33.07
C LYS A 272 2.96 -24.98 34.45
N TYR A 273 2.30 -23.84 34.53
CA TYR A 273 2.20 -23.02 35.74
C TYR A 273 0.93 -23.25 36.57
N ALA A 274 -0.12 -23.91 36.04
CA ALA A 274 -1.27 -24.36 36.85
C ALA A 274 -0.86 -25.37 37.95
N THR A 275 0.25 -26.08 37.76
CA THR A 275 0.82 -27.01 38.75
C THR A 275 1.47 -26.31 39.96
N PHE A 276 1.89 -25.05 39.83
CA PHE A 276 2.54 -24.32 40.94
C PHE A 276 1.55 -23.75 41.97
N GLU A 277 0.30 -23.48 41.57
CA GLU A 277 -0.73 -23.01 42.52
C GLU A 277 -1.24 -24.12 43.46
N ARG A 278 -1.01 -25.41 43.15
CA ARG A 278 -1.42 -26.53 44.03
C ARG A 278 -0.48 -26.77 45.23
N HIS A 279 0.70 -26.16 45.27
CA HIS A 279 1.68 -26.40 46.33
C HIS A 279 1.74 -25.31 47.41
N TYR A 280 0.81 -24.35 47.40
CA TYR A 280 0.66 -23.31 48.43
C TYR A 280 -0.67 -23.44 49.18
N TYR A 281 -1.03 -24.66 49.58
CA TYR A 281 -2.03 -24.94 50.61
C TYR A 281 -1.45 -25.91 51.63
#